data_AF-K5VIM4-F1
#
_entry.id   AF-K5VIM4-F1
#
_cell.length_a   1.000
_cell.length_b   1.000
_cell.length_c   1.000
_cell.angle_alpha   90.00
_cell.angle_beta   90.00
_cell.angle_gamma   90.00
#
_symmetry.space_group_name_H-M   'P 1'
#
loop_
_entity.id
_entity.type
_entity.pdbx_description
1 polymer ?
#
loop_
_entity_poly.entity_id
_entity_poly.type
_entity_poly.pdbx_seq_one_letter_code
_entity_poly.pdbx_strand_id
1 'polypeptide(L)'
;MASAVEIKITLCVGQANDALNTLRTQLIMSYTFRNRVAKRDKQVAEGHVMAMRSKSGIYSKERSVHNAANEYRRTYQALVTLRYNNEEQQLKPLEDKDVRPFDISMDNQELGQSKRQPSWIWDELEFFDTTKVSENFESYAEEGKYRRVYFIKVHWFRMSALKARWEEEVVVIHEEMARTVRFFKFHQHFWLDVGEKHDESGMRGHGAYARKQAYMYERLVGRCSSAFKDIPEIKVSEIHHYVEDETGC
;
A
#
# COMPACT_ATOMS: atom_id res chain seq x y z
N MET A 1 -31.04 -33.31 -26.21
CA MET A 1 -31.77 -32.17 -25.63
C MET A 1 -31.20 -31.96 -24.25
N ALA A 2 -30.70 -30.76 -23.94
CA ALA A 2 -30.17 -30.46 -22.61
C ALA A 2 -31.27 -30.67 -21.56
N SER A 3 -30.92 -31.29 -20.43
CA SER A 3 -31.85 -31.50 -19.33
C SER A 3 -32.29 -30.14 -18.77
N ALA A 4 -33.53 -30.02 -18.28
CA ALA A 4 -34.02 -28.78 -17.67
C ALA A 4 -33.10 -28.27 -16.53
N VAL A 5 -32.41 -29.20 -15.87
CA VAL A 5 -31.40 -28.91 -14.83
C VAL A 5 -30.17 -28.20 -15.43
N GLU A 6 -29.67 -28.65 -16.58
CA GLU A 6 -28.50 -28.07 -17.24
C GLU A 6 -28.79 -26.63 -17.69
N ILE A 7 -29.96 -26.38 -18.27
CA ILE A 7 -30.39 -25.02 -18.66
C ILE A 7 -30.49 -24.10 -17.43
N LYS A 8 -30.99 -24.63 -16.31
CA LYS A 8 -31.09 -23.84 -15.09
C LYS A 8 -29.70 -23.50 -14.51
N ILE A 9 -28.77 -24.46 -14.55
CA ILE A 9 -27.39 -24.25 -14.10
C ILE A 9 -26.72 -23.16 -14.95
N THR A 10 -26.76 -23.25 -16.28
CA THR A 10 -26.13 -22.25 -17.16
C THR A 10 -26.71 -20.86 -16.94
N LEU A 11 -28.02 -20.75 -16.78
CA LEU A 11 -28.68 -19.49 -16.44
C LEU A 11 -28.19 -18.94 -15.08
N CYS A 12 -28.14 -19.78 -14.05
CA CYS A 12 -27.70 -19.35 -12.72
C CYS A 12 -26.22 -18.95 -12.68
N VAL A 13 -25.36 -19.61 -13.46
CA VAL A 13 -23.96 -19.19 -13.65
C VAL A 13 -23.89 -17.80 -14.27
N GLY A 14 -24.63 -17.55 -15.35
CA GLY A 14 -24.72 -16.23 -15.97
C GLY A 14 -25.21 -15.16 -14.99
N GLN A 15 -26.29 -15.44 -14.26
CA GLN A 15 -26.83 -14.54 -13.23
C GLN A 15 -25.84 -14.27 -12.10
N ALA A 16 -25.08 -15.27 -11.66
CA ALA A 16 -24.04 -15.09 -10.64
C ALA A 16 -22.93 -14.16 -11.14
N ASN A 17 -22.47 -14.36 -12.37
CA ASN A 17 -21.45 -13.50 -12.98
C ASN A 17 -21.93 -12.06 -13.17
N ASP A 18 -23.18 -11.86 -13.61
CA ASP A 18 -23.79 -10.53 -13.74
C ASP A 18 -23.99 -9.84 -12.39
N ALA A 19 -24.42 -10.58 -11.37
CA ALA A 19 -24.56 -10.06 -10.01
C ALA A 19 -23.18 -9.65 -9.42
N LEU A 20 -22.14 -10.47 -9.64
CA LEU A 20 -20.77 -10.18 -9.22
C LEU A 20 -20.22 -8.94 -9.95
N ASN A 21 -20.49 -8.82 -11.24
CA ASN A 21 -20.14 -7.64 -12.03
C ASN A 21 -20.86 -6.39 -11.56
N THR A 22 -22.14 -6.51 -11.23
CA THR A 22 -22.92 -5.40 -10.66
C THR A 22 -22.36 -4.98 -9.30
N LEU A 23 -22.04 -5.94 -8.42
CA LEU A 23 -21.46 -5.70 -7.10
C LEU A 23 -20.15 -4.91 -7.21
N ARG A 24 -19.22 -5.35 -8.07
CA ARG A 24 -17.95 -4.67 -8.34
C ARG A 24 -18.18 -3.23 -8.80
N THR A 25 -19.11 -2.98 -9.72
CA THR A 25 -19.44 -1.62 -10.19
C THR A 25 -19.97 -0.77 -9.05
N GLN A 26 -20.89 -1.29 -8.25
CA GLN A 26 -21.45 -0.55 -7.11
C GLN A 26 -20.40 -0.25 -6.05
N LEU A 27 -19.46 -1.17 -5.80
CA LEU A 27 -18.32 -0.95 -4.89
C LEU A 27 -17.44 0.21 -5.37
N ILE A 28 -17.09 0.23 -6.66
CA ILE A 28 -16.31 1.32 -7.27
C ILE A 28 -17.05 2.66 -7.17
N MET A 29 -18.35 2.66 -7.49
CA MET A 29 -19.18 3.86 -7.42
C MET A 29 -19.33 4.38 -5.99
N SER A 30 -19.58 3.49 -5.03
CA SER A 30 -19.68 3.82 -3.61
C SER A 30 -18.36 4.40 -3.08
N TYR A 31 -17.24 3.76 -3.42
CA TYR A 31 -15.90 4.21 -3.03
C TYR A 31 -15.56 5.60 -3.61
N THR A 32 -15.71 5.78 -4.92
CA THR A 32 -15.43 7.06 -5.60
C THR A 32 -16.33 8.19 -5.07
N PHE A 33 -17.60 7.89 -4.79
CA PHE A 33 -18.52 8.85 -4.20
C PHE A 33 -18.10 9.24 -2.77
N ARG A 34 -17.81 8.27 -1.90
CA ARG A 34 -17.36 8.52 -0.52
C ARG A 34 -16.09 9.37 -0.49
N ASN A 35 -15.10 9.07 -1.33
CA ASN A 35 -13.88 9.86 -1.39
C ASN A 35 -14.11 11.29 -1.89
N ARG A 36 -15.01 11.48 -2.88
CA ARG A 36 -15.37 12.82 -3.34
C ARG A 36 -16.07 13.64 -2.25
N VAL A 37 -16.99 13.01 -1.51
CA VAL A 37 -17.67 13.63 -0.37
C VAL A 37 -16.65 14.00 0.71
N ALA A 38 -15.77 13.08 1.12
CA ALA A 38 -14.77 13.33 2.15
C ALA A 38 -13.81 14.47 1.77
N LYS A 39 -13.40 14.57 0.50
CA LYS A 39 -12.55 15.69 0.02
C LYS A 39 -13.29 17.03 0.02
N ARG A 40 -14.59 17.03 -0.32
CA ARG A 40 -15.43 18.24 -0.28
C ARG A 40 -15.68 18.70 1.14
N ASP A 41 -16.01 17.78 2.05
CA ASP A 41 -16.30 18.11 3.45
C ASP A 41 -15.06 18.66 4.18
N LYS A 42 -13.85 18.25 3.79
CA LYS A 42 -12.59 18.86 4.27
C LYS A 42 -12.38 20.30 3.78
N GLN A 43 -12.94 20.67 2.63
CA GLN A 43 -12.79 22.00 2.02
C GLN A 43 -13.94 22.96 2.40
N VAL A 44 -15.13 22.40 2.66
CA VAL A 44 -16.33 23.14 3.02
C VAL A 44 -16.65 22.80 4.47
N ALA A 45 -15.95 23.47 5.39
CA ALA A 45 -16.50 23.65 6.73
C ALA A 45 -17.86 24.36 6.59
N GLU A 46 -18.84 23.97 7.41
CA GLU A 46 -20.09 24.69 7.66
C GLU A 46 -21.30 24.33 6.77
N GLY A 47 -22.07 23.33 7.22
CA GLY A 47 -23.46 23.16 6.80
C GLY A 47 -24.10 21.81 7.14
N HIS A 48 -24.96 21.76 8.17
CA HIS A 48 -25.71 20.56 8.57
C HIS A 48 -26.54 19.94 7.42
N VAL A 49 -27.11 20.76 6.54
CA VAL A 49 -27.93 20.30 5.39
C VAL A 49 -27.08 19.60 4.34
N MET A 50 -25.87 20.12 4.05
CA MET A 50 -24.96 19.50 3.10
C MET A 50 -24.41 18.17 3.66
N ALA A 51 -24.08 18.14 4.95
CA ALA A 51 -23.70 16.92 5.64
C ALA A 51 -24.80 15.84 5.60
N MET A 52 -26.07 16.23 5.75
CA MET A 52 -27.21 15.30 5.68
C MET A 52 -27.45 14.76 4.26
N ARG A 53 -27.33 15.61 3.23
CA ARG A 53 -27.44 15.20 1.81
C ARG A 53 -26.30 14.26 1.40
N SER A 54 -25.07 14.57 1.82
CA SER A 54 -23.91 13.71 1.64
C SER A 54 -24.11 12.33 2.29
N LYS A 55 -24.57 12.28 3.54
CA LYS A 55 -24.91 11.02 4.23
C LYS A 55 -25.99 10.21 3.52
N SER A 56 -27.07 10.86 3.08
CA SER A 56 -28.14 10.19 2.31
C SER A 56 -27.61 9.56 1.01
N GLY A 57 -26.74 10.27 0.30
CA GLY A 57 -26.06 9.74 -0.89
C GLY A 57 -25.20 8.51 -0.59
N ILE A 58 -24.47 8.52 0.53
CA ILE A 58 -23.65 7.38 0.97
C ILE A 58 -24.53 6.16 1.25
N TYR A 59 -25.59 6.32 2.05
CA TYR A 59 -26.52 5.22 2.36
C TYR A 59 -27.20 4.65 1.11
N SER A 60 -27.53 5.49 0.14
CA SER A 60 -28.09 5.04 -1.14
C SER A 60 -27.11 4.13 -1.88
N LYS A 61 -25.82 4.50 -1.95
CA LYS A 61 -24.78 3.67 -2.58
C LYS A 61 -24.49 2.39 -1.79
N GLU A 62 -24.47 2.45 -0.47
CA GLU A 62 -24.32 1.25 0.37
C GLU A 62 -25.48 0.27 0.20
N ARG A 63 -26.72 0.79 0.07
CA ARG A 63 -27.87 -0.03 -0.27
C ARG A 63 -27.72 -0.71 -1.62
N SER A 64 -27.23 0.00 -2.65
CA SER A 64 -26.96 -0.60 -3.96
C SER A 64 -25.91 -1.72 -3.89
N VAL A 65 -24.86 -1.54 -3.09
CA VAL A 65 -23.85 -2.59 -2.84
C VAL A 65 -24.48 -3.79 -2.15
N HIS A 66 -25.27 -3.58 -1.10
CA HIS A 66 -25.91 -4.67 -0.36
C HIS A 66 -26.91 -5.45 -1.21
N ASN A 67 -27.69 -4.75 -2.04
CA ASN A 67 -28.64 -5.39 -2.96
C ASN A 67 -27.90 -6.30 -3.96
N ALA A 68 -26.83 -5.81 -4.58
CA ALA A 68 -26.04 -6.60 -5.52
C ALA A 68 -25.34 -7.80 -4.85
N ALA A 69 -24.84 -7.62 -3.62
CA ALA A 69 -24.25 -8.71 -2.84
C ALA A 69 -25.29 -9.79 -2.50
N ASN A 70 -26.51 -9.38 -2.12
CA ASN A 70 -27.59 -10.32 -1.81
C ASN A 70 -28.08 -11.07 -3.04
N GLU A 71 -28.10 -10.41 -4.20
CA GLU A 71 -28.44 -11.07 -5.48
C GLU A 71 -27.44 -12.18 -5.79
N TYR A 72 -26.14 -11.91 -5.67
CA TYR A 72 -25.10 -12.93 -5.81
C TYR A 72 -25.25 -14.08 -4.81
N ARG A 73 -25.50 -13.77 -3.53
CA ARG A 73 -25.69 -14.80 -2.48
C ARG A 73 -26.87 -15.71 -2.79
N ARG A 74 -27.97 -15.16 -3.30
CA ARG A 74 -29.17 -15.93 -3.69
C ARG A 74 -28.90 -16.83 -4.88
N THR A 75 -28.24 -16.33 -5.92
CA THR A 75 -27.90 -17.15 -7.10
C THR A 75 -26.89 -18.23 -6.75
N TYR A 76 -25.91 -17.92 -5.90
CA TYR A 76 -24.95 -18.89 -5.38
C TYR A 76 -25.61 -20.01 -4.57
N GLN A 77 -26.55 -19.69 -3.68
CA GLN A 77 -27.32 -20.69 -2.94
C GLN A 77 -28.11 -21.61 -3.89
N ALA A 78 -28.67 -21.07 -4.97
CA ALA A 78 -29.35 -21.88 -5.99
C ALA A 78 -28.37 -22.83 -6.70
N LEU A 79 -27.17 -22.37 -7.06
CA LEU A 79 -26.13 -23.21 -7.67
C LEU A 79 -25.66 -24.34 -6.75
N VAL A 80 -25.48 -24.05 -5.46
CA VAL A 80 -25.14 -25.06 -4.44
C VAL A 80 -26.25 -26.11 -4.34
N THR A 81 -27.52 -25.68 -4.35
CA THR A 81 -28.67 -26.59 -4.31
C THR A 81 -28.73 -27.51 -5.53
N LEU A 82 -28.35 -26.99 -6.70
CA LEU A 82 -28.30 -27.74 -7.96
C LEU A 82 -27.06 -28.63 -8.09
N ARG A 83 -26.19 -28.68 -7.07
CA ARG A 83 -24.92 -29.44 -7.07
C ARG A 83 -24.02 -29.12 -8.27
N TYR A 84 -23.97 -27.85 -8.65
CA TYR A 84 -23.09 -27.37 -9.72
C TYR A 84 -21.62 -27.68 -9.40
N ASN A 85 -20.91 -28.30 -10.34
CA ASN A 85 -19.46 -28.46 -10.22
C ASN A 85 -18.77 -27.16 -10.67
N ASN A 86 -17.98 -26.58 -9.78
CA ASN A 86 -17.53 -25.19 -9.86
C ASN A 86 -16.05 -25.06 -10.27
N GLU A 87 -15.54 -26.03 -11.01
CA GLU A 87 -14.14 -26.08 -11.44
C GLU A 87 -13.82 -25.01 -12.50
N GLU A 88 -14.79 -24.65 -13.34
CA GLU A 88 -14.56 -23.71 -14.45
C GLU A 88 -14.81 -22.24 -14.10
N GLN A 89 -15.76 -21.94 -13.21
CA GLN A 89 -16.22 -20.56 -12.95
C GLN A 89 -15.71 -19.98 -11.63
N GLN A 90 -15.03 -20.79 -10.82
CA GLN A 90 -14.43 -20.43 -9.52
C GLN A 90 -15.31 -19.59 -8.58
N LEU A 91 -16.64 -19.73 -8.64
CA LEU A 91 -17.58 -18.93 -7.86
C LEU A 91 -17.44 -19.26 -6.37
N LYS A 92 -17.12 -18.29 -5.51
CA LYS A 92 -16.91 -18.56 -4.07
C LYS A 92 -18.07 -18.04 -3.22
N PRO A 93 -18.30 -18.60 -2.02
CA PRO A 93 -19.26 -18.03 -1.09
C PRO A 93 -18.84 -16.59 -0.75
N LEU A 94 -19.79 -15.64 -0.82
CA LEU A 94 -19.53 -14.22 -0.58
C LEU A 94 -19.80 -13.84 0.87
N GLU A 95 -18.73 -13.72 1.66
CA GLU A 95 -18.80 -13.22 3.04
C GLU A 95 -18.85 -11.69 3.08
N ASP A 96 -19.32 -11.11 4.19
CA ASP A 96 -19.33 -9.64 4.35
C ASP A 96 -17.91 -9.04 4.34
N LYS A 97 -16.89 -9.80 4.75
CA LYS A 97 -15.49 -9.39 4.69
C LYS A 97 -14.98 -9.20 3.26
N ASP A 98 -15.59 -9.88 2.30
CA ASP A 98 -15.19 -9.86 0.89
C ASP A 98 -15.77 -8.65 0.15
N VAL A 99 -16.82 -8.02 0.68
CA VAL A 99 -17.54 -6.89 0.08
C VAL A 99 -16.77 -5.59 0.33
N ARG A 100 -15.59 -5.48 -0.30
CA ARG A 100 -14.68 -4.35 -0.14
C ARG A 100 -14.16 -3.84 -1.49
N PRO A 101 -14.14 -2.52 -1.71
CA PRO A 101 -13.54 -1.94 -2.91
C PRO A 101 -12.00 -1.99 -2.82
N PHE A 102 -11.31 -1.78 -3.96
CA PHE A 102 -9.90 -1.42 -3.93
C PHE A 102 -9.72 -0.06 -3.23
N ASP A 103 -8.78 0.03 -2.31
CA ASP A 103 -8.37 1.31 -1.73
C ASP A 103 -7.38 2.00 -2.68
N ILE A 104 -7.88 2.97 -3.45
CA ILE A 104 -7.04 3.77 -4.35
C ILE A 104 -6.55 5.08 -3.70
N SER A 105 -6.83 5.30 -2.42
CA SER A 105 -6.40 6.51 -1.74
C SER A 105 -5.00 6.33 -1.18
N MET A 106 -4.05 7.13 -1.65
CA MET A 106 -2.73 7.21 -1.00
C MET A 106 -2.81 7.97 0.34
N ASP A 107 -3.90 8.71 0.57
CA ASP A 107 -4.05 9.61 1.71
C ASP A 107 -4.29 8.85 3.05
N ASN A 108 -4.63 7.56 3.00
CA ASN A 108 -4.95 6.72 4.16
C ASN A 108 -3.97 5.54 4.31
N GLN A 109 -2.70 5.77 4.01
CA GLN A 109 -1.68 4.73 4.13
C GLN A 109 -1.41 4.40 5.60
N GLU A 110 -1.89 3.23 6.03
CA GLU A 110 -1.64 2.69 7.36
C GLU A 110 -0.50 1.67 7.35
N LEU A 111 0.19 1.51 8.47
CA LEU A 111 1.13 0.42 8.67
C LEU A 111 0.42 -0.93 8.45
N GLY A 112 1.02 -1.82 7.66
CA GLY A 112 0.48 -3.15 7.37
C GLY A 112 -0.47 -3.25 6.17
N GLN A 113 -0.75 -2.14 5.47
CA GLN A 113 -1.52 -2.17 4.21
C GLN A 113 -0.86 -3.04 3.14
N SER A 114 0.48 -3.12 3.13
CA SER A 114 1.26 -3.96 2.21
C SER A 114 0.93 -5.45 2.28
N LYS A 115 0.40 -5.93 3.41
CA LYS A 115 0.03 -7.34 3.61
C LYS A 115 -1.42 -7.64 3.23
N ARG A 116 -2.24 -6.61 2.98
CA ARG A 116 -3.66 -6.78 2.68
C ARG A 116 -3.80 -7.22 1.21
N GLN A 117 -4.27 -8.44 1.02
CA GLN A 117 -4.64 -8.94 -0.31
C GLN A 117 -6.00 -8.37 -0.72
N PRO A 118 -6.22 -8.09 -2.02
CA PRO A 118 -7.55 -7.77 -2.50
C PRO A 118 -8.50 -8.94 -2.22
N SER A 119 -9.79 -8.61 -2.09
CA SER A 119 -10.84 -9.63 -1.97
C SER A 119 -10.87 -10.51 -3.23
N TRP A 120 -11.20 -11.79 -3.07
CA TRP A 120 -11.26 -12.77 -4.17
C TRP A 120 -12.22 -12.36 -5.30
N ILE A 121 -13.20 -11.50 -5.00
CA ILE A 121 -14.08 -10.91 -6.01
C ILE A 121 -13.30 -10.13 -7.08
N TRP A 122 -12.02 -9.84 -6.84
CA TRP A 122 -11.10 -9.14 -7.73
C TRP A 122 -9.97 -10.01 -8.30
N ASP A 123 -9.77 -11.25 -7.83
CA ASP A 123 -8.64 -12.11 -8.24
C ASP A 123 -8.75 -12.56 -9.70
N GLU A 124 -9.99 -12.80 -10.16
CA GLU A 124 -10.27 -13.43 -11.44
C GLU A 124 -10.71 -12.40 -12.49
N LEU A 125 -9.92 -11.34 -12.63
CA LEU A 125 -10.05 -10.45 -13.77
C LEU A 125 -9.08 -10.97 -14.84
N GLU A 126 -9.59 -11.81 -15.76
CA GLU A 126 -8.94 -12.14 -17.05
C GLU A 126 -8.42 -10.88 -17.78
N PHE A 127 -8.97 -9.71 -17.42
CA PHE A 127 -8.57 -8.38 -17.87
C PHE A 127 -7.19 -7.90 -17.37
N PHE A 128 -6.58 -8.52 -16.35
CA PHE A 128 -5.20 -8.21 -15.95
C PHE A 128 -4.14 -8.71 -16.93
N ASP A 129 -4.53 -9.53 -17.90
CA ASP A 129 -3.64 -9.90 -19.00
C ASP A 129 -3.42 -8.68 -19.91
N THR A 130 -2.39 -7.90 -19.57
CA THR A 130 -1.98 -6.65 -20.23
C THR A 130 -1.77 -6.79 -21.73
N THR A 131 -1.62 -8.02 -22.23
CA THR A 131 -1.47 -8.33 -23.66
C THR A 131 -2.75 -8.06 -24.46
N LYS A 132 -3.93 -8.38 -23.91
CA LYS A 132 -5.24 -8.26 -24.59
C LYS A 132 -5.95 -6.93 -24.35
N VAL A 133 -5.41 -6.10 -23.47
CA VAL A 133 -5.96 -4.80 -23.11
C VAL A 133 -5.83 -3.78 -24.25
N SER A 134 -4.82 -3.93 -25.10
CA SER A 134 -4.61 -3.09 -26.29
C SER A 134 -5.62 -3.40 -27.39
N GLU A 135 -5.89 -4.68 -27.66
CA GLU A 135 -6.76 -5.12 -28.76
C GLU A 135 -8.25 -4.96 -28.42
N ASN A 136 -8.64 -5.10 -27.15
CA ASN A 136 -10.04 -5.08 -26.75
C ASN A 136 -10.56 -3.70 -26.30
N PHE A 137 -9.76 -2.63 -26.42
CA PHE A 137 -10.18 -1.29 -25.97
C PHE A 137 -11.51 -0.85 -26.58
N GLU A 138 -11.80 -1.27 -27.81
CA GLU A 138 -13.02 -0.94 -28.54
C GLU A 138 -14.22 -1.87 -28.21
N SER A 139 -14.00 -3.11 -27.75
CA SER A 139 -15.08 -4.00 -27.30
C SER A 139 -15.54 -3.67 -25.86
N TYR A 140 -14.67 -3.05 -25.07
CA TYR A 140 -15.00 -2.56 -23.72
C TYR A 140 -15.80 -1.23 -23.72
N ALA A 141 -16.19 -0.75 -24.93
CA ALA A 141 -17.02 0.41 -25.29
C ALA A 141 -18.28 0.66 -24.47
N GLU A 142 -18.82 -0.38 -23.84
CA GLU A 142 -20.05 -0.28 -23.07
C GLU A 142 -19.82 0.50 -21.76
N GLU A 143 -20.64 1.54 -21.56
CA GLU A 143 -20.68 2.42 -20.37
C GLU A 143 -20.85 1.60 -19.07
N GLY A 144 -19.74 1.12 -18.52
CA GLY A 144 -19.74 0.33 -17.29
C GLY A 144 -18.53 -0.58 -17.18
N LYS A 145 -18.13 -1.22 -18.29
CA LYS A 145 -16.91 -2.05 -18.34
C LYS A 145 -15.65 -1.17 -18.30
N TYR A 146 -15.63 -0.08 -19.06
CA TYR A 146 -14.51 0.88 -19.03
C TYR A 146 -14.17 1.46 -17.66
N ARG A 147 -15.20 1.84 -16.88
CA ARG A 147 -14.96 2.45 -15.57
C ARG A 147 -14.23 1.49 -14.64
N ARG A 148 -14.56 0.20 -14.73
CA ARG A 148 -13.93 -0.87 -13.93
C ARG A 148 -12.47 -1.05 -14.33
N VAL A 149 -12.23 -1.22 -15.64
CA VAL A 149 -10.91 -1.31 -16.26
C VAL A 149 -10.01 -0.15 -15.84
N TYR A 150 -10.50 1.08 -15.99
CA TYR A 150 -9.75 2.28 -15.66
C TYR A 150 -9.43 2.34 -14.16
N PHE A 151 -10.41 2.03 -13.31
CA PHE A 151 -10.24 2.03 -11.86
C PHE A 151 -9.17 1.02 -11.40
N ILE A 152 -9.20 -0.19 -11.95
CA ILE A 152 -8.20 -1.24 -11.69
C ILE A 152 -6.81 -0.81 -12.15
N LYS A 153 -6.69 -0.27 -13.38
CA LYS A 153 -5.42 0.24 -13.90
C LYS A 153 -4.85 1.34 -13.01
N VAL A 154 -5.67 2.32 -12.62
CA VAL A 154 -5.22 3.42 -11.74
C VAL A 154 -4.77 2.87 -10.38
N HIS A 155 -5.49 1.89 -9.83
CA HIS A 155 -5.07 1.20 -8.61
C HIS A 155 -3.72 0.51 -8.79
N TRP A 156 -3.55 -0.27 -9.86
CA TRP A 156 -2.29 -0.95 -10.16
C TRP A 156 -1.13 0.04 -10.28
N PHE A 157 -1.26 1.10 -11.09
CA PHE A 157 -0.21 2.11 -11.23
C PHE A 157 0.16 2.76 -9.90
N ARG A 158 -0.82 3.04 -9.04
CA ARG A 158 -0.58 3.62 -7.72
C ARG A 158 0.12 2.65 -6.78
N MET A 159 -0.30 1.38 -6.76
CA MET A 159 0.33 0.36 -5.92
C MET A 159 1.76 0.05 -6.39
N SER A 160 1.98 -0.01 -7.70
CA SER A 160 3.32 -0.18 -8.29
C SER A 160 4.23 1.00 -7.94
N ALA A 161 3.75 2.23 -8.09
CA ALA A 161 4.51 3.42 -7.70
C ALA A 161 4.79 3.48 -6.19
N LEU A 162 3.83 3.03 -5.36
CA LEU A 162 4.00 2.96 -3.92
C LEU A 162 5.03 1.92 -3.51
N LYS A 163 5.00 0.73 -4.13
CA LYS A 163 6.01 -0.32 -3.96
C LYS A 163 7.41 0.22 -4.30
N ALA A 164 7.57 0.86 -5.46
CA ALA A 164 8.85 1.44 -5.86
C ALA A 164 9.35 2.47 -4.84
N ARG A 165 8.47 3.35 -4.34
CA ARG A 165 8.82 4.32 -3.30
C ARG A 165 9.25 3.64 -1.99
N TRP A 166 8.57 2.58 -1.55
CA TRP A 166 8.95 1.85 -0.35
C TRP A 166 10.30 1.14 -0.50
N GLU A 167 10.57 0.59 -1.68
CA GLU A 167 11.88 -0.02 -1.99
C GLU A 167 12.99 1.04 -1.91
N GLU A 168 12.77 2.23 -2.48
CA GLU A 168 13.69 3.37 -2.35
C GLU A 168 13.85 3.80 -0.88
N GLU A 169 12.75 3.93 -0.13
CA GLU A 169 12.77 4.37 1.26
C GLU A 169 13.57 3.42 2.16
N VAL A 170 13.48 2.11 1.95
CA VAL A 170 14.31 1.12 2.65
C VAL A 170 15.80 1.36 2.38
N VAL A 171 16.17 1.56 1.12
CA VAL A 171 17.57 1.85 0.74
C VAL A 171 18.05 3.17 1.35
N VAL A 172 17.22 4.22 1.31
CA VAL A 172 17.53 5.52 1.91
C VAL A 172 17.72 5.39 3.42
N ILE A 173 16.84 4.66 4.12
CA ILE A 173 16.96 4.45 5.57
C ILE A 173 18.27 3.74 5.91
N HIS A 174 18.66 2.71 5.16
CA HIS A 174 19.92 2.02 5.40
C HIS A 174 21.13 2.95 5.22
N GLU A 175 21.11 3.77 4.18
CA GLU A 175 22.16 4.77 3.94
C GLU A 175 22.18 5.88 5.00
N GLU A 176 21.02 6.35 5.48
CA GLU A 176 20.95 7.33 6.58
C GLU A 176 21.48 6.77 7.89
N MET A 177 21.18 5.50 8.20
CA MET A 177 21.74 4.80 9.36
C MET A 177 23.26 4.69 9.25
N ALA A 178 23.78 4.32 8.06
CA ALA A 178 25.21 4.25 7.82
C ALA A 178 25.87 5.63 7.91
N ARG A 179 25.26 6.67 7.34
CA ARG A 179 25.71 8.06 7.41
C ARG A 179 25.76 8.58 8.84
N THR A 180 24.78 8.22 9.67
CA THR A 180 24.75 8.57 11.09
C THR A 180 25.97 7.99 11.83
N VAL A 181 26.32 6.73 11.56
CA VAL A 181 27.53 6.11 12.10
C VAL A 181 28.80 6.82 11.62
N ARG A 182 28.90 7.11 10.31
CA ARG A 182 30.05 7.85 9.75
C ARG A 182 30.22 9.20 10.41
N PHE A 183 29.13 9.94 10.59
CA PHE A 183 29.12 11.25 11.23
C PHE A 183 29.61 11.17 12.69
N PHE A 184 29.16 10.18 13.46
CA PHE A 184 29.64 10.02 14.83
C PHE A 184 31.11 9.61 14.91
N LYS A 185 31.57 8.68 14.06
CA LYS A 185 32.99 8.32 13.99
C LYS A 185 33.86 9.51 13.59
N PHE A 186 33.45 10.27 12.56
CA PHE A 186 34.13 11.49 12.15
C PHE A 186 34.30 12.47 13.32
N HIS A 187 33.21 12.77 14.04
CA HIS A 187 33.30 13.70 15.16
C HIS A 187 34.09 13.14 16.34
N GLN A 188 34.04 11.84 16.60
CA GLN A 188 34.90 11.21 17.60
C GLN A 188 36.38 11.47 17.27
N HIS A 189 36.81 11.20 16.03
CA HIS A 189 38.18 11.44 15.58
C HIS A 189 38.55 12.93 15.63
N PHE A 190 37.70 13.80 15.08
CA PHE A 190 37.89 15.25 15.14
C PHE A 190 38.17 15.75 16.57
N TRP A 191 37.39 15.29 17.56
CA TRP A 191 37.59 15.70 18.95
C TRP A 191 38.83 15.08 19.59
N LEU A 192 39.29 13.91 19.15
CA LEU A 192 40.57 13.34 19.58
C LEU A 192 41.74 14.19 19.07
N ASP A 193 41.73 14.54 17.78
CA ASP A 193 42.78 15.35 17.15
C ASP A 193 42.86 16.75 17.77
N VAL A 194 41.70 17.37 18.04
CA VAL A 194 41.62 18.64 18.76
C VAL A 194 42.18 18.50 20.19
N GLY A 195 41.90 17.38 20.86
CA GLY A 195 42.42 17.09 22.19
C GLY A 195 43.94 16.98 22.23
N GLU A 196 44.53 16.30 21.24
CA GLU A 196 45.98 16.14 21.10
C GLU A 196 46.67 17.49 20.86
N LYS A 197 46.20 18.29 19.90
CA LYS A 197 46.73 19.63 19.60
C LYS A 197 46.69 20.57 20.80
N HIS A 198 45.62 20.52 21.61
CA HIS A 198 45.52 21.34 22.81
C HIS A 198 46.47 20.90 23.92
N ASP A 199 46.75 19.60 24.04
CA ASP A 199 47.73 19.10 25.00
C ASP A 199 49.16 19.48 24.62
N GLU A 200 49.51 19.40 23.33
CA GLU A 200 50.79 19.89 22.79
C GLU A 200 50.98 21.38 23.07
N SER A 201 49.89 22.15 22.99
CA SER A 201 49.87 23.59 23.28
C SER A 201 49.81 23.92 24.78
N GLY A 202 49.86 22.92 25.68
CA GLY A 202 49.80 23.11 27.14
C GLY A 202 48.42 23.45 27.71
N MET A 203 47.36 23.45 26.89
CA MET A 203 45.99 23.79 27.26
C MET A 203 45.20 22.58 27.78
N ARG A 204 45.68 21.98 28.89
CA ARG A 204 45.14 20.72 29.45
C ARG A 204 43.63 20.70 29.69
N GLY A 205 43.03 21.83 30.08
CA GLY A 205 41.58 21.94 30.30
C GLY A 205 40.77 21.78 29.00
N HIS A 206 41.25 22.37 27.90
CA HIS A 206 40.64 22.22 26.59
C HIS A 206 40.83 20.80 26.04
N GLY A 207 42.02 20.21 26.23
CA GLY A 207 42.28 18.81 25.90
C GLY A 207 41.37 17.83 26.65
N ALA A 208 41.11 18.06 27.94
CA ALA A 208 40.19 17.24 28.73
C ALA A 208 38.72 17.36 28.23
N TYR A 209 38.28 18.56 27.86
CA TYR A 209 36.95 18.76 27.31
C TYR A 209 36.79 18.08 25.94
N ALA A 210 37.78 18.19 25.07
CA ALA A 210 37.77 17.54 23.76
C ALA A 210 37.66 16.02 23.89
N ARG A 211 38.41 15.38 24.80
CA ARG A 211 38.26 13.94 25.10
C ARG A 211 36.88 13.56 25.62
N LYS A 212 36.27 14.41 26.45
CA LYS A 212 34.88 14.20 26.91
C LYS A 212 33.90 14.20 25.74
N GLN A 213 34.09 15.08 24.75
CA GLN A 213 33.27 15.10 23.53
C GLN A 213 33.52 13.86 22.68
N ALA A 214 34.77 13.45 22.48
CA ALA A 214 35.11 12.22 21.77
C ALA A 214 34.42 11.00 22.40
N TYR A 215 34.48 10.86 23.74
CA TYR A 215 33.81 9.78 24.46
C TYR A 215 32.28 9.81 24.31
N MET A 216 31.66 11.00 24.21
CA MET A 216 30.23 11.11 23.93
C MET A 216 29.88 10.50 22.57
N TYR A 217 30.65 10.82 21.52
CA TYR A 217 30.43 10.27 20.19
C TYR A 217 30.71 8.77 20.11
N GLU A 218 31.73 8.28 20.83
CA GLU A 218 31.98 6.83 20.99
C GLU A 218 30.74 6.11 21.55
N ARG A 219 30.11 6.67 22.59
CA ARG A 219 28.86 6.13 23.15
C ARG A 219 27.70 6.15 22.16
N LEU A 220 27.62 7.18 21.30
CA LEU A 220 26.59 7.24 20.25
C LEU A 220 26.82 6.15 19.20
N VAL A 221 28.06 5.87 18.81
CA VAL A 221 28.40 4.74 17.94
C VAL A 221 28.00 3.41 18.58
N GLY A 222 28.30 3.20 19.87
CA GLY A 222 27.88 2.00 20.60
C GLY A 222 26.37 1.82 20.69
N ARG A 223 25.61 2.92 20.78
CA ARG A 223 24.13 2.90 20.69
C ARG A 223 23.67 2.49 19.29
N CYS A 224 24.29 3.02 18.23
CA CYS A 224 24.00 2.61 16.86
C CYS A 224 24.26 1.10 16.66
N SER A 225 25.38 0.56 17.16
CA SER A 225 25.66 -0.89 17.09
C SER A 225 24.57 -1.73 17.74
N SER A 226 24.03 -1.26 18.87
CA SER A 226 22.96 -1.97 19.59
C SER A 226 21.61 -1.85 18.88
N ALA A 227 21.31 -0.67 18.34
CA ALA A 227 20.04 -0.38 17.66
C ALA A 227 19.95 -1.04 16.28
N PHE A 228 21.06 -1.16 15.56
CA PHE A 228 21.11 -1.69 14.19
C PHE A 228 21.48 -3.17 14.12
N LYS A 229 21.63 -3.86 15.26
CA LYS A 229 22.09 -5.25 15.35
C LYS A 229 21.25 -6.25 14.52
N ASP A 230 19.96 -5.98 14.37
CA ASP A 230 19.00 -6.87 13.73
C ASP A 230 18.85 -6.57 12.22
N ILE A 231 19.59 -5.60 11.69
CA ILE A 231 19.55 -5.17 10.29
C ILE A 231 20.80 -5.72 9.58
N PRO A 232 20.69 -6.80 8.78
CA PRO A 232 21.85 -7.49 8.21
C PRO A 232 22.65 -6.64 7.22
N GLU A 233 22.00 -5.66 6.58
CA GLU A 233 22.62 -4.73 5.64
C GLU A 233 23.55 -3.71 6.32
N ILE A 234 23.46 -3.55 7.65
CA ILE A 234 24.22 -2.53 8.39
C ILE A 234 25.16 -3.16 9.40
N LYS A 235 26.45 -3.10 9.07
CA LYS A 235 27.51 -3.53 9.99
C LYS A 235 28.32 -2.33 10.45
N VAL A 236 28.02 -1.87 11.67
CA VAL A 236 28.65 -0.67 12.28
C VAL A 236 30.17 -0.77 12.38
N SER A 237 30.72 -1.99 12.51
CA SER A 237 32.16 -2.24 12.50
C SER A 237 32.81 -1.93 11.16
N GLU A 238 32.13 -2.24 10.05
CA GLU A 238 32.64 -2.08 8.68
C GLU A 238 32.42 -0.66 8.13
N ILE A 239 31.61 0.17 8.80
CA ILE A 239 31.35 1.55 8.38
C ILE A 239 32.50 2.45 8.85
N HIS A 240 33.33 2.91 7.94
CA HIS A 240 34.40 3.88 8.24
C HIS A 240 33.96 5.30 7.90
N HIS A 241 34.42 6.27 8.69
CA HIS A 241 34.30 7.67 8.29
C HIS A 241 35.31 7.97 7.20
N TYR A 242 35.00 8.94 6.34
CA TYR A 242 35.92 9.36 5.30
C TYR A 242 37.13 10.03 5.94
N VAL A 243 38.32 9.51 5.65
CA VAL A 243 39.60 10.15 5.97
C VAL A 243 40.09 10.70 4.64
N GLU A 244 40.28 12.01 4.53
CA GLU A 244 40.96 12.59 3.38
C GLU A 244 42.39 12.03 3.38
N ASP A 245 42.73 11.19 2.41
CA ASP A 245 44.11 10.79 2.19
C ASP A 245 44.91 12.08 1.89
N GLU A 246 45.94 12.36 2.69
CA GLU A 246 46.84 13.52 2.53
C GLU A 246 47.64 13.51 1.20
N THR A 247 47.31 12.63 0.26
CA THR A 247 47.90 12.53 -1.08
C THR A 247 47.01 13.16 -2.17
N GLY A 248 46.20 14.16 -1.83
CA GLY A 248 45.55 15.05 -2.79
C GLY A 248 46.51 16.14 -3.27
N CYS A 249 47.42 15.78 -4.17
CA CYS A 249 48.17 16.75 -4.97
C CYS A 249 47.28 17.37 -6.06
#